data_AF-A0AAU9NX38-F1
#
_entry.id   AF-A0AAU9NX38-F1
#
_cell.length_a   1.000
_cell.length_b   1.000
_cell.length_c   1.000
_cell.angle_alpha   90.00
_cell.angle_beta   90.00
_cell.angle_gamma   90.00
#
_symmetry.space_group_name_H-M   'P 1'
#
loop_
_entity.id
_entity.type
_entity.pdbx_description
1 polymer ?
#
loop_
_entity_poly.entity_id
_entity_poly.type
_entity_poly.pdbx_seq_one_letter_code
_entity_poly.pdbx_strand_id
1 'polypeptide(L)'
;MVDAPTGYHDEAPGRMKAIYTAGLMARNREEGETDVFVHDVNRVVEDEFSKVFLCEGYLSEEEGRLRRFTIPSHRTRYGRPFCPL
;
A
#
# COMPACT_ATOMS: atom_id res chain seq x y z
N MET A 1 7.54 -4.09 4.06
CA MET A 1 6.77 -5.30 3.71
C MET A 1 5.49 -5.28 4.52
N VAL A 2 4.34 -5.31 3.87
CA VAL A 2 3.01 -5.43 4.48
C VAL A 2 2.67 -6.91 4.48
N ASP A 3 2.70 -7.51 5.66
CA ASP A 3 2.45 -8.93 5.88
C ASP A 3 1.21 -9.16 6.78
N ALA A 4 0.60 -10.34 6.70
CA ALA A 4 -0.62 -10.69 7.42
C ALA A 4 -0.52 -12.08 8.05
N PRO A 5 -1.35 -12.36 9.07
CA PRO A 5 -1.49 -13.70 9.61
C PRO A 5 -1.91 -14.71 8.54
N THR A 6 -1.42 -15.93 8.68
CA THR A 6 -1.66 -17.05 7.76
C THR A 6 -3.16 -17.37 7.67
N GLY A 7 -3.69 -17.50 6.45
CA GLY A 7 -5.06 -17.97 6.20
C GLY A 7 -5.75 -17.24 5.03
N TYR A 8 -6.26 -17.99 4.05
CA TYR A 8 -7.04 -17.47 2.93
C TYR A 8 -8.52 -17.87 3.08
N HIS A 9 -9.20 -17.31 4.08
CA HIS A 9 -10.63 -17.54 4.34
C HIS A 9 -11.34 -16.21 4.63
N ASP A 10 -12.65 -16.14 4.39
CA ASP A 10 -13.43 -14.89 4.49
C ASP A 10 -13.42 -14.28 5.92
N GLU A 11 -13.25 -15.13 6.93
CA GLU A 11 -13.19 -14.75 8.34
C GLU A 11 -11.78 -14.33 8.79
N ALA A 12 -10.75 -14.54 7.95
CA ALA A 12 -9.38 -14.19 8.29
C ALA A 12 -9.19 -12.66 8.24
N PRO A 13 -8.46 -12.06 9.21
CA PRO A 13 -8.21 -10.62 9.24
C PRO A 13 -7.59 -10.10 7.93
N GLY A 14 -8.17 -9.03 7.38
CA GLY A 14 -7.66 -8.36 6.18
C GLY A 14 -6.45 -7.47 6.44
N ARG A 15 -5.86 -6.93 5.35
CA ARG A 15 -4.62 -6.12 5.38
C ARG A 15 -4.85 -4.61 5.33
N MET A 16 -6.10 -4.15 5.27
CA MET A 16 -6.46 -2.75 5.04
C MET A 16 -5.77 -1.77 6.00
N LYS A 17 -5.73 -2.07 7.30
CA LYS A 17 -5.05 -1.23 8.31
C LYS A 17 -3.54 -1.16 8.09
N ALA A 18 -2.93 -2.27 7.72
CA ALA A 18 -1.49 -2.35 7.48
C ALA A 18 -1.11 -1.59 6.19
N ILE A 19 -1.90 -1.76 5.12
CA ILE A 19 -1.75 -1.00 3.86
C ILE A 19 -1.87 0.50 4.14
N TYR A 20 -2.93 0.93 4.83
CA TYR A 20 -3.16 2.33 5.17
C TYR A 20 -1.99 2.92 5.98
N THR A 21 -1.57 2.21 7.03
CA THR A 21 -0.49 2.68 7.92
C THR A 21 0.84 2.76 7.16
N ALA A 22 1.14 1.76 6.32
CA ALA A 22 2.35 1.76 5.50
C ALA A 22 2.36 2.93 4.51
N GLY A 23 1.26 3.17 3.81
CA GLY A 23 1.12 4.31 2.90
C GLY A 23 1.28 5.65 3.63
N LEU A 24 0.66 5.79 4.81
CA LEU A 24 0.75 7.00 5.63
C LEU A 24 2.19 7.25 6.11
N MET A 25 2.91 6.22 6.52
CA MET A 25 4.31 6.34 6.92
C MET A 25 5.21 6.67 5.72
N ALA A 26 5.03 5.97 4.60
CA ALA A 26 5.82 6.14 3.38
C ALA A 26 5.75 7.57 2.84
N ARG A 27 4.55 8.13 2.72
CA ARG A 27 4.36 9.50 2.21
C ARG A 27 4.83 10.60 3.18
N ASN A 28 4.85 10.30 4.48
CA ASN A 28 5.27 11.24 5.54
C ASN A 28 6.76 11.19 5.86
N ARG A 29 7.53 10.39 5.12
CA ARG A 29 8.99 10.46 5.15
C ARG A 29 9.44 11.90 4.95
N GLU A 30 10.52 12.32 5.60
CA GLU A 30 11.03 13.67 5.44
C GLU A 30 11.48 13.95 4.01
N GLU A 31 12.37 13.09 3.48
CA GLU A 31 12.90 13.19 2.12
C GLU A 31 13.15 11.79 1.52
N GLY A 32 13.19 11.73 0.19
CA GLY A 32 13.42 10.51 -0.58
C GLY A 32 12.16 9.70 -0.86
N GLU A 33 12.34 8.42 -1.13
CA GLU A 33 11.28 7.49 -1.52
C GLU A 33 11.21 6.32 -0.53
N THR A 34 10.05 5.64 -0.50
CA THR A 34 9.86 4.44 0.31
C THR A 34 9.29 3.33 -0.55
N ASP A 35 9.99 2.20 -0.59
CA ASP A 35 9.47 0.98 -1.19
C ASP A 35 8.52 0.26 -0.22
N VAL A 36 7.29 0.04 -0.68
CA VAL A 36 6.27 -0.73 0.03
C VAL A 36 5.95 -1.98 -0.76
N PHE A 37 6.27 -3.13 -0.17
CA PHE A 37 5.92 -4.44 -0.71
C PHE A 37 4.63 -4.93 -0.09
N VAL A 38 3.61 -5.25 -0.90
CA VAL A 38 2.34 -5.84 -0.45
C VAL A 38 2.20 -7.22 -1.06
N HIS A 39 2.00 -8.22 -0.23
CA HIS A 39 1.73 -9.58 -0.68
C HIS A 39 0.25 -9.96 -0.47
N ASP A 40 -0.17 -11.06 -1.10
CA ASP A 40 -1.54 -11.58 -1.07
C ASP A 40 -2.60 -10.60 -1.60
N VAL A 41 -2.28 -9.88 -2.69
CA VAL A 41 -3.20 -8.93 -3.38
C VAL A 41 -4.26 -9.62 -4.26
N ASN A 42 -4.50 -10.91 -4.06
CA ASN A 42 -5.50 -11.67 -4.83
C ASN A 42 -6.93 -11.51 -4.31
N ARG A 43 -7.12 -10.83 -3.17
CA ARG A 43 -8.44 -10.42 -2.68
C ARG A 43 -8.77 -9.03 -3.22
N VAL A 44 -10.00 -8.84 -3.70
CA VAL A 44 -10.46 -7.58 -4.31
C VAL A 44 -10.30 -6.40 -3.35
N VAL A 45 -10.62 -6.58 -2.07
CA VAL A 45 -10.54 -5.51 -1.07
C VAL A 45 -9.09 -5.05 -0.88
N GLU A 46 -8.15 -5.98 -0.74
CA GLU A 46 -6.73 -5.67 -0.63
C GLU A 46 -6.13 -5.10 -1.92
N ASP A 47 -6.58 -5.57 -3.09
CA ASP A 47 -6.21 -5.01 -4.40
C ASP A 47 -6.57 -3.51 -4.45
N GLU A 48 -7.83 -3.19 -4.21
CA GLU A 48 -8.33 -1.82 -4.21
C GLU A 48 -7.67 -0.96 -3.13
N PHE A 49 -7.56 -1.46 -1.89
CA PHE A 49 -6.90 -0.73 -0.81
C PHE A 49 -5.44 -0.42 -1.15
N SER A 50 -4.71 -1.37 -1.75
CA SER A 50 -3.32 -1.14 -2.13
C SER A 50 -3.21 -0.02 -3.16
N LYS A 51 -4.04 -0.04 -4.21
CA LYS A 51 -4.04 0.99 -5.26
C LYS A 51 -4.51 2.36 -4.76
N VAL A 52 -5.45 2.42 -3.83
CA VAL A 52 -5.95 3.68 -3.27
C VAL A 52 -4.95 4.30 -2.30
N PHE A 53 -4.42 3.53 -1.36
CA PHE A 53 -3.60 4.06 -0.26
C PHE A 53 -2.09 4.02 -0.51
N LEU A 54 -1.64 3.28 -1.52
CA LEU A 54 -0.26 3.30 -2.00
C LEU A 54 -0.12 3.97 -3.37
N CYS A 55 -1.24 4.36 -3.99
CA CYS A 55 -1.37 4.93 -5.33
C CYS A 55 -0.99 3.95 -6.45
N GLU A 56 -1.92 3.71 -7.38
CA GLU A 56 -1.66 2.90 -8.57
C GLU A 56 -0.54 3.49 -9.44
N GLY A 57 -0.45 4.82 -9.52
CA GLY A 57 0.64 5.50 -10.23
C GLY A 57 2.04 5.31 -9.62
N TYR A 58 2.12 4.76 -8.40
CA TYR A 58 3.39 4.41 -7.75
C TYR A 58 3.66 2.90 -7.77
N LEU A 59 2.84 2.10 -8.46
CA LEU A 59 3.10 0.67 -8.66
C LEU A 59 4.28 0.50 -9.62
N SER A 60 5.42 0.05 -9.08
CA SER A 60 6.66 -0.10 -9.83
C SER A 60 6.81 -1.49 -10.44
N GLU A 61 6.36 -2.53 -9.73
CA GLU A 61 6.53 -3.92 -10.13
C GLU A 61 5.43 -4.80 -9.53
N GLU A 62 5.01 -5.83 -10.28
CA GLU A 62 4.12 -6.89 -9.82
C GLU A 62 4.66 -8.25 -10.26
N GLU A 63 4.85 -9.16 -9.31
CA GLU A 63 5.25 -10.54 -9.56
C GLU A 63 4.32 -11.49 -8.81
N GLY A 64 3.41 -12.14 -9.55
CA GLY A 64 2.43 -13.06 -8.99
C GLY A 64 1.48 -12.39 -8.00
N ARG A 65 1.64 -12.65 -6.70
CA ARG A 65 0.82 -12.06 -5.62
C ARG A 65 1.55 -10.97 -4.84
N LEU A 66 2.71 -10.54 -5.32
CA LEU A 66 3.55 -9.54 -4.69
C LEU A 66 3.56 -8.27 -5.55
N ARG A 67 3.34 -7.13 -4.92
CA ARG A 67 3.47 -5.81 -5.53
C ARG A 67 4.51 -4.98 -4.82
N ARG A 68 5.25 -4.18 -5.59
CA ARG A 68 6.16 -3.14 -5.11
C ARG A 68 5.63 -1.78 -5.51
N PHE A 69 5.45 -0.91 -4.52
CA PHE A 69 5.13 0.50 -4.71
C PHE A 69 6.33 1.37 -4.32
N THR A 70 6.69 2.34 -5.14
CA THR A 70 7.75 3.32 -4.83
C THR A 70 7.09 4.67 -4.56
N ILE A 71 6.92 4.97 -3.27
CA ILE A 71 6.14 6.14 -2.83
C ILE A 71 7.09 7.31 -2.55
N PRO A 72 6.99 8.44 -3.26
CA PRO A 72 7.81 9.62 -2.99
C PRO A 72 7.38 10.29 -1.70
N SER A 73 8.33 10.92 -1.00
CA SER A 73 8.03 11.83 0.09
C SER A 73 7.19 13.00 -0.42
N HIS A 74 6.02 13.17 0.18
CA HIS A 74 5.20 14.34 -0.02
C HIS A 74 4.45 14.60 1.28
N ARG A 75 5.17 15.13 2.30
CA ARG A 75 4.65 15.46 3.64
C ARG A 75 3.16 15.74 3.60
N THR A 76 2.37 14.91 4.29
CA THR A 76 0.92 14.99 4.27
C THR A 76 0.51 16.37 4.76
N ARG A 77 0.06 17.22 3.83
CA ARG A 77 -0.75 18.39 4.17
C ARG A 77 -2.20 17.95 4.15
N TYR A 78 -3.01 18.46 5.07
CA TYR A 78 -4.46 18.23 5.08
C TYR A 78 -5.03 18.43 3.66
N GLY A 79 -5.76 17.43 3.17
CA GLY A 79 -6.41 17.46 1.85
C GLY A 79 -5.60 16.92 0.68
N ARG A 80 -4.35 16.48 0.85
CA ARG A 80 -3.61 15.81 -0.24
C ARG A 80 -4.02 14.33 -0.36
N PRO A 81 -4.57 13.89 -1.51
CA PRO A 81 -4.89 12.48 -1.72
C PRO A 81 -3.62 11.62 -1.68
N PHE A 82 -3.78 10.32 -1.45
CA PHE A 82 -2.65 9.36 -1.49
C PHE A 82 -2.08 9.21 -2.90
N CYS A 83 -2.95 9.28 -3.90
CA CYS A 83 -2.57 9.30 -5.30
C CYS A 83 -2.81 10.71 -5.86
N PRO A 84 -1.78 11.41 -6.36
CA PRO A 84 -1.97 12.69 -7.03
C PRO A 84 -2.87 12.51 -8.28
N LEU A 85 -3.66 13.54 -8.59
CA LEU A 85 -4.44 13.62 -9.84
C LEU A 85 -3.54 13.84 -11.04
#